data_AF-A0A6A7K2K5-F1
#
_entry.id   AF-A0A6A7K2K5-F1
#
_cell.length_a   1.000
_cell.length_b   1.000
_cell.length_c   1.000
_cell.angle_alpha   90.00
_cell.angle_beta   90.00
_cell.angle_gamma   90.00
#
_symmetry.space_group_name_H-M   'P 1'
#
loop_
_entity.id
_entity.type
_entity.pdbx_description
1 polymer ?
#
loop_
_entity_poly.entity_id
_entity_poly.type
_entity_poly.pdbx_seq_one_letter_code
_entity_poly.pdbx_strand_id
1 'polypeptide(L)'
;MENVILSLGSNIGNREAYINKAVALLGNDPAILIDKASSFYETSPVGNVDQRAFINIALKIATTDSPEDLLTKIHQIELHLHRTRDVHWGPRTLDVDIIFWGDQKIKTESLIIPHSEAFNRLFVLVPTLEIVTPEFPFYNQIKAQIQKLQKADQTIQLVQKQTQSKQVVESAIRQILNAIGDDPDRPGLVETPDRVARMYNEIFSSEGLDNFEDYKLFNTKETDNSKMVMVKNIPFYSMCEHHMMPFWGKAHIAYVPDHGKIIGLSKIPRLVDFVSHKLGLQEKLTDDIVAQMNRILAPKGVAVIVDARHMCVEMRGVKKADSSTRTIRFSGVFDTDQALRMAFLNSIGG
;
A
#
# COMPACT_ATOMS: atom_id res chain seq x y z
N MET A 1 2.49 -24.35 -18.19
CA MET A 1 1.89 -23.50 -17.14
C MET A 1 0.39 -23.68 -17.22
N GLU A 2 -0.26 -23.81 -16.07
CA GLU A 2 -1.71 -23.97 -15.97
C GLU A 2 -2.36 -22.62 -15.63
N ASN A 3 -3.54 -22.37 -16.18
CA ASN A 3 -4.28 -21.13 -15.97
C ASN A 3 -5.07 -21.20 -14.67
N VAL A 4 -4.87 -20.23 -13.80
CA VAL A 4 -5.51 -20.16 -12.49
C VAL A 4 -6.19 -18.80 -12.33
N ILE A 5 -7.39 -18.81 -11.76
CA ILE A 5 -8.09 -17.58 -11.35
C ILE A 5 -8.05 -17.50 -9.83
N LEU A 6 -7.47 -16.42 -9.32
CA LEU A 6 -7.45 -16.06 -7.91
C LEU A 6 -8.47 -14.96 -7.64
N SER A 7 -9.06 -14.97 -6.44
CA SER A 7 -9.82 -13.84 -5.89
C SER A 7 -9.02 -13.22 -4.77
N LEU A 8 -8.78 -11.91 -4.82
CA LEU A 8 -8.07 -11.17 -3.77
C LEU A 8 -9.02 -10.16 -3.13
N GLY A 9 -9.07 -10.11 -1.81
CA GLY A 9 -9.91 -9.19 -1.04
C GLY A 9 -9.17 -8.48 0.09
N SER A 10 -9.56 -7.25 0.43
CA SER A 10 -9.03 -6.50 1.57
C SER A 10 -10.06 -5.55 2.17
N ASN A 11 -10.16 -5.47 3.50
CA ASN A 11 -11.05 -4.51 4.19
C ASN A 11 -10.38 -3.67 5.30
N ILE A 12 -9.08 -3.84 5.56
CA ILE A 12 -8.32 -3.05 6.55
C ILE A 12 -7.30 -2.14 5.85
N GLY A 13 -7.12 -0.92 6.36
CA GLY A 13 -6.05 0.00 5.95
C GLY A 13 -6.19 0.47 4.49
N ASN A 14 -5.06 0.64 3.79
CA ASN A 14 -5.06 0.96 2.36
C ASN A 14 -5.30 -0.33 1.53
N ARG A 15 -6.59 -0.66 1.38
CA ARG A 15 -7.11 -1.89 0.76
C ARG A 15 -6.51 -2.15 -0.63
N GLU A 16 -6.46 -1.12 -1.48
CA GLU A 16 -5.87 -1.22 -2.82
C GLU A 16 -4.36 -1.46 -2.77
N ALA A 17 -3.64 -0.78 -1.87
CA ALA A 17 -2.20 -0.98 -1.72
C ALA A 17 -1.84 -2.39 -1.26
N TYR A 18 -2.64 -3.01 -0.38
CA TYR A 18 -2.41 -4.41 0.02
C TYR A 18 -2.61 -5.39 -1.13
N ILE A 19 -3.67 -5.20 -1.92
CA ILE A 19 -3.92 -6.01 -3.12
C ILE A 19 -2.79 -5.81 -4.13
N ASN A 20 -2.38 -4.56 -4.40
CA ASN A 20 -1.28 -4.28 -5.33
C ASN A 20 0.05 -4.89 -4.87
N LYS A 21 0.36 -4.85 -3.56
CA LYS A 21 1.54 -5.53 -3.00
C LYS A 21 1.45 -7.05 -3.16
N ALA A 22 0.28 -7.65 -2.96
CA ALA A 22 0.08 -9.08 -3.17
C ALA A 22 0.30 -9.48 -4.63
N VAL A 23 -0.26 -8.72 -5.57
CA VAL A 23 -0.05 -8.93 -7.01
C VAL A 23 1.43 -8.79 -7.37
N ALA A 24 2.14 -7.81 -6.82
CA ALA A 24 3.58 -7.63 -7.04
C ALA A 24 4.40 -8.80 -6.46
N LEU A 25 4.05 -9.31 -5.27
CA LEU A 25 4.72 -10.47 -4.67
C LEU A 25 4.50 -11.74 -5.51
N LEU A 26 3.27 -11.97 -5.98
CA LEU A 26 2.95 -13.08 -6.90
C LEU A 26 3.73 -12.94 -8.21
N GLY A 27 3.79 -11.74 -8.79
CA GLY A 27 4.50 -11.49 -10.06
C GLY A 27 6.03 -11.54 -9.97
N ASN A 28 6.60 -11.50 -8.76
CA ASN A 28 8.03 -11.67 -8.54
C ASN A 28 8.45 -13.15 -8.39
N ASP A 29 7.49 -14.07 -8.28
CA ASP A 29 7.77 -15.50 -8.22
C ASP A 29 8.04 -16.05 -9.64
N PRO A 30 9.18 -16.71 -9.89
CA PRO A 30 9.53 -17.19 -11.23
C PRO A 30 8.60 -18.29 -11.77
N ALA A 31 7.83 -18.95 -10.90
CA ALA A 31 6.85 -19.96 -11.30
C ALA A 31 5.51 -19.34 -11.74
N ILE A 32 5.29 -18.04 -11.52
CA ILE A 32 4.00 -17.36 -11.72
C ILE A 32 4.13 -16.25 -12.76
N LEU A 33 3.26 -16.29 -13.76
CA LEU A 33 3.06 -15.21 -14.73
C LEU A 33 1.69 -14.57 -14.50
N ILE A 34 1.66 -13.26 -14.28
CA ILE A 34 0.40 -12.51 -14.22
C ILE A 34 -0.09 -12.22 -15.65
N ASP A 35 -1.26 -12.76 -16.03
CA ASP A 35 -1.86 -12.55 -17.35
C ASP A 35 -2.79 -11.31 -17.33
N LYS A 36 -3.74 -11.28 -16.39
CA LYS A 36 -4.73 -10.19 -16.31
C LYS A 36 -5.21 -9.97 -14.88
N ALA A 37 -5.46 -8.72 -14.51
CA ALA A 37 -6.15 -8.35 -13.29
C ALA A 37 -7.48 -7.66 -13.63
N SER A 38 -8.52 -7.91 -12.85
CA SER A 38 -9.79 -7.20 -12.98
C SER A 38 -9.67 -5.77 -12.45
N SER A 39 -10.73 -4.99 -12.63
CA SER A 39 -10.94 -3.77 -11.88
C SER A 39 -11.16 -4.06 -10.39
N PHE A 40 -11.07 -3.02 -9.55
CA PHE A 40 -11.42 -3.11 -8.14
C PHE A 40 -12.93 -3.06 -7.95
N TYR A 41 -13.46 -3.87 -7.05
CA TYR A 41 -14.89 -3.92 -6.74
C TYR A 41 -15.14 -3.83 -5.23
N GLU A 42 -16.03 -2.94 -4.82
CA GLU A 42 -16.44 -2.75 -3.44
C GLU A 42 -17.71 -3.52 -3.13
N THR A 43 -17.70 -4.27 -2.03
CA THR A 43 -18.85 -5.06 -1.57
C THR A 43 -19.14 -4.84 -0.09
N SER A 44 -20.42 -4.82 0.27
CA SER A 44 -20.83 -4.78 1.68
C SER A 44 -20.30 -6.02 2.43
N PRO A 45 -19.94 -5.90 3.72
CA PRO A 45 -19.55 -7.05 4.54
C PRO A 45 -20.67 -8.08 4.60
N VAL A 46 -20.32 -9.37 4.51
CA VAL A 46 -21.27 -10.46 4.74
C VAL A 46 -21.44 -10.63 6.26
N GLY A 47 -22.67 -10.50 6.78
CA GLY A 47 -23.01 -10.97 8.13
C GLY A 47 -23.45 -9.94 9.20
N ASN A 48 -24.06 -8.80 8.86
CA ASN A 48 -24.63 -7.84 9.83
C ASN A 48 -23.66 -7.34 10.92
N VAL A 49 -22.35 -7.33 10.65
CA VAL A 49 -21.34 -6.74 11.53
C VAL A 49 -20.94 -5.38 10.96
N ASP A 50 -20.90 -4.35 11.80
CA ASP A 50 -20.48 -3.00 11.41
C ASP A 50 -18.98 -3.02 11.03
N GLN A 51 -18.71 -3.21 9.72
CA GLN A 51 -17.37 -3.30 9.16
C GLN A 51 -17.31 -2.44 7.89
N ARG A 52 -16.10 -1.93 7.60
CA ARG A 52 -15.82 -1.24 6.34
C ARG A 52 -16.01 -2.22 5.16
N ALA A 53 -16.51 -1.72 4.03
CA ALA A 53 -16.69 -2.53 2.83
C ALA A 53 -15.36 -3.17 2.36
N PHE A 54 -15.44 -4.33 1.70
CA PHE A 54 -14.29 -5.01 1.12
C PHE A 54 -13.99 -4.45 -0.26
N ILE A 55 -12.72 -4.30 -0.62
CA ILE A 55 -12.28 -4.17 -2.02
C ILE A 55 -11.81 -5.54 -2.49
N ASN A 56 -12.24 -5.93 -3.69
CA ASN A 56 -11.96 -7.24 -4.29
C ASN A 56 -11.48 -7.10 -5.73
N ILE A 57 -10.59 -8.00 -6.17
CA ILE A 57 -10.21 -8.20 -7.58
C ILE A 57 -10.20 -9.69 -7.90
N ALA A 58 -10.30 -10.03 -9.18
CA ALA A 58 -9.87 -11.32 -9.72
C ALA A 58 -8.53 -11.15 -10.43
N LEU A 59 -7.66 -12.16 -10.30
CA LEU A 59 -6.34 -12.20 -10.92
C LEU A 59 -6.21 -13.51 -11.70
N LYS A 60 -6.00 -13.39 -13.02
CA LYS A 60 -5.68 -14.52 -13.89
C LYS A 60 -4.17 -14.65 -13.97
N ILE A 61 -3.68 -15.81 -13.59
CA ILE A 61 -2.26 -16.16 -13.63
C ILE A 61 -2.05 -17.44 -14.44
N ALA A 62 -0.83 -17.63 -14.93
CA ALA A 62 -0.33 -18.90 -15.40
C ALA A 62 0.79 -19.36 -14.47
N THR A 63 0.72 -20.59 -13.94
CA THR A 63 1.75 -21.09 -13.00
C THR A 63 2.31 -22.45 -13.39
N THR A 64 3.55 -22.74 -13.00
CA THR A 64 4.11 -24.11 -13.01
C THR A 64 3.96 -24.83 -11.68
N ASP A 65 3.49 -24.14 -10.64
CA ASP A 65 3.25 -24.72 -9.32
C ASP A 65 2.09 -25.73 -9.34
N SER A 66 2.13 -26.71 -8.44
CA SER A 66 0.95 -27.50 -8.11
C SER A 66 -0.08 -26.65 -7.32
N PRO A 67 -1.36 -27.06 -7.26
CA PRO A 67 -2.37 -26.37 -6.46
C PRO A 67 -1.96 -26.18 -4.99
N GLU A 68 -1.33 -27.20 -4.40
CA GLU A 68 -0.86 -27.18 -3.01
C GLU A 68 0.34 -26.25 -2.81
N ASP A 69 1.27 -26.22 -3.76
CA ASP A 69 2.41 -25.31 -3.73
C ASP A 69 1.95 -23.85 -3.86
N LEU A 70 1.03 -23.56 -4.79
CA LEU A 70 0.46 -22.23 -4.96
C LEU A 70 -0.30 -21.80 -3.69
N LEU A 71 -1.10 -22.69 -3.11
CA LEU A 71 -1.81 -22.41 -1.85
C LEU A 71 -0.83 -22.10 -0.71
N THR A 72 0.29 -22.82 -0.64
CA THR A 72 1.35 -22.57 0.35
C THR A 72 1.98 -21.19 0.17
N LYS A 73 2.31 -20.82 -1.08
CA LYS A 73 2.84 -19.48 -1.40
C LYS A 73 1.85 -18.37 -1.08
N ILE A 74 0.57 -18.57 -1.41
CA ILE A 74 -0.50 -17.64 -1.06
C ILE A 74 -0.55 -17.43 0.45
N HIS A 75 -0.56 -18.49 1.25
CA HIS A 75 -0.54 -18.37 2.71
C HIS A 75 0.70 -17.63 3.23
N GLN A 76 1.87 -17.79 2.58
CA GLN A 76 3.07 -17.04 2.92
C GLN A 76 2.92 -15.54 2.61
N ILE A 77 2.33 -15.19 1.47
CA ILE A 77 2.04 -13.80 1.09
C ILE A 77 1.06 -13.16 2.07
N GLU A 78 -0.01 -13.86 2.44
CA GLU A 78 -0.97 -13.39 3.45
C GLU A 78 -0.32 -13.19 4.83
N LEU A 79 0.52 -14.14 5.26
CA LEU A 79 1.30 -14.02 6.49
C LEU A 79 2.24 -12.82 6.45
N HIS A 80 2.91 -12.60 5.31
CA HIS A 80 3.84 -11.49 5.10
C HIS A 80 3.12 -10.13 5.15
N LEU A 81 1.91 -10.05 4.60
CA LEU A 81 1.09 -8.84 4.54
C LEU A 81 0.15 -8.66 5.76
N HIS A 82 0.55 -9.19 6.92
CA HIS A 82 -0.08 -8.99 8.24
C HIS A 82 -1.41 -9.70 8.49
N ARG A 83 -1.37 -11.03 8.43
CA ARG A 83 -2.35 -11.89 9.11
C ARG A 83 -2.31 -11.70 10.64
N THR A 84 -3.31 -11.03 11.23
CA THR A 84 -3.69 -11.20 12.65
C THR A 84 -5.02 -11.97 12.70
N ARG A 85 -4.97 -13.29 12.98
CA ARG A 85 -6.16 -14.14 13.13
C ARG A 85 -6.71 -13.98 14.55
N ASP A 86 -7.50 -12.94 14.80
CA ASP A 86 -8.17 -12.78 16.10
C ASP A 86 -9.64 -13.26 16.11
N VAL A 87 -10.34 -13.35 14.96
CA VAL A 87 -11.74 -13.82 14.89
C VAL A 87 -12.06 -14.52 13.55
N HIS A 88 -12.84 -15.61 13.58
CA HIS A 88 -13.44 -16.21 12.37
C HIS A 88 -14.42 -15.21 11.75
N TRP A 89 -14.20 -14.78 10.50
CA TRP A 89 -14.89 -13.64 9.83
C TRP A 89 -14.51 -12.23 10.32
N GLY A 90 -13.40 -12.11 11.06
CA GLY A 90 -12.81 -10.81 11.41
C GLY A 90 -12.20 -10.07 10.20
N PRO A 91 -11.93 -8.77 10.34
CA PRO A 91 -11.37 -7.96 9.28
C PRO A 91 -9.95 -8.43 8.90
N ARG A 92 -9.60 -8.39 7.60
CA ARG A 92 -8.36 -8.92 7.01
C ARG A 92 -7.64 -7.84 6.20
N THR A 93 -6.32 -7.78 6.33
CA THR A 93 -5.47 -6.94 5.46
C THR A 93 -5.42 -7.45 4.04
N LEU A 94 -5.47 -8.77 3.86
CA LEU A 94 -5.53 -9.44 2.56
C LEU A 94 -6.10 -10.86 2.73
N ASP A 95 -6.93 -11.28 1.78
CA ASP A 95 -7.47 -12.63 1.63
C ASP A 95 -7.27 -13.06 0.17
N VAL A 96 -6.67 -14.22 -0.08
CA VAL A 96 -6.43 -14.71 -1.44
C VAL A 96 -6.94 -16.14 -1.58
N ASP A 97 -7.97 -16.33 -2.40
CA ASP A 97 -8.58 -17.63 -2.66
C ASP A 97 -8.23 -18.12 -4.07
N ILE A 98 -7.89 -19.40 -4.20
CA ILE A 98 -7.80 -20.08 -5.50
C ILE A 98 -9.22 -20.47 -5.93
N ILE A 99 -9.74 -19.84 -6.98
CA ILE A 99 -11.13 -20.00 -7.40
C ILE A 99 -11.28 -21.06 -8.49
N PHE A 100 -10.48 -20.97 -9.55
CA PHE A 100 -10.54 -21.87 -10.70
C PHE A 100 -9.14 -22.32 -11.12
N TRP A 101 -9.02 -23.55 -11.60
CA TRP A 101 -7.78 -24.14 -12.11
C TRP A 101 -8.05 -24.78 -13.47
N GLY A 102 -7.98 -23.98 -14.53
CA GLY A 102 -8.44 -24.38 -15.86
C GLY A 102 -9.89 -24.88 -15.83
N ASP A 103 -10.10 -26.10 -16.33
CA ASP A 103 -11.35 -26.86 -16.30
C ASP A 103 -11.39 -27.93 -15.19
N GLN A 104 -10.36 -27.99 -14.34
CA GLN A 104 -10.18 -29.07 -13.38
C GLN A 104 -11.14 -28.96 -12.19
N LYS A 105 -11.47 -30.12 -11.64
CA LYS A 105 -12.14 -30.27 -10.35
C LYS A 105 -11.20 -30.95 -9.37
N ILE A 106 -10.75 -30.20 -8.38
CA ILE A 106 -9.78 -30.66 -7.38
C ILE A 106 -10.49 -30.72 -6.04
N LYS A 107 -10.30 -31.82 -5.32
CA LYS A 107 -10.81 -31.98 -3.97
C LYS A 107 -9.78 -32.73 -3.15
N THR A 108 -9.08 -31.99 -2.31
CA THR A 108 -8.15 -32.51 -1.31
C THR A 108 -8.66 -32.17 0.09
N GLU A 109 -7.92 -32.56 1.13
CA GLU A 109 -8.26 -32.17 2.51
C GLU A 109 -8.15 -30.66 2.74
N SER A 110 -7.31 -29.97 1.97
CA SER A 110 -6.97 -28.55 2.15
C SER A 110 -7.53 -27.64 1.06
N LEU A 111 -7.96 -28.17 -0.09
CA LEU A 111 -8.33 -27.37 -1.26
C LEU A 111 -9.49 -27.97 -2.04
N ILE A 112 -10.45 -27.12 -2.40
CA ILE A 112 -11.59 -27.47 -3.27
C ILE A 112 -11.59 -26.49 -4.44
N ILE A 113 -11.51 -27.00 -5.67
CA ILE A 113 -11.58 -26.23 -6.91
C ILE A 113 -12.65 -26.83 -7.84
N PRO A 114 -13.56 -26.04 -8.42
CA PRO A 114 -13.78 -24.63 -8.11
C PRO A 114 -14.11 -24.40 -6.63
N HIS A 115 -13.70 -23.25 -6.09
CA HIS A 115 -13.94 -22.93 -4.68
C HIS A 115 -15.44 -23.09 -4.35
N SER A 116 -15.75 -23.74 -3.22
CA SER A 116 -17.12 -24.16 -2.87
C SER A 116 -18.15 -23.03 -2.91
N GLU A 117 -17.74 -21.84 -2.43
CA GLU A 117 -18.57 -20.64 -2.40
C GLU A 117 -18.43 -19.74 -3.64
N ALA A 118 -17.62 -20.11 -4.65
CA ALA A 118 -17.34 -19.25 -5.81
C ALA A 118 -18.63 -18.81 -6.51
N PHE A 119 -19.55 -19.75 -6.75
CA PHE A 119 -20.80 -19.51 -7.45
C PHE A 119 -21.89 -18.83 -6.62
N ASN A 120 -21.62 -18.55 -5.34
CA ASN A 120 -22.55 -17.89 -4.43
C ASN A 120 -22.19 -16.42 -4.13
N ARG A 121 -21.08 -15.91 -4.69
CA ARG A 121 -20.48 -14.63 -4.28
C ARG A 121 -20.28 -13.70 -5.48
N LEU A 122 -20.99 -12.57 -5.53
CA LEU A 122 -20.83 -11.58 -6.60
C LEU A 122 -19.41 -11.02 -6.68
N PHE A 123 -18.74 -10.82 -5.55
CA PHE A 123 -17.35 -10.33 -5.51
C PHE A 123 -16.32 -11.29 -6.09
N VAL A 124 -16.67 -12.56 -6.28
CA VAL A 124 -15.84 -13.53 -7.01
C VAL A 124 -16.23 -13.56 -8.48
N LEU A 125 -17.53 -13.64 -8.75
CA LEU A 125 -18.05 -13.88 -10.09
C LEU A 125 -17.92 -12.68 -11.03
N VAL A 126 -18.27 -11.47 -10.58
CA VAL A 126 -18.24 -10.28 -11.42
C VAL A 126 -16.81 -9.93 -11.85
N PRO A 127 -15.81 -9.88 -10.95
CA PRO A 127 -14.44 -9.58 -11.37
C PRO A 127 -13.84 -10.71 -12.22
N THR A 128 -14.20 -11.96 -11.95
CA THR A 128 -13.77 -13.10 -12.81
C THR A 128 -14.29 -12.93 -14.22
N LEU A 129 -15.57 -12.59 -14.41
CA LEU A 129 -16.18 -12.43 -15.73
C LEU A 129 -15.49 -11.33 -16.58
N GLU A 130 -14.91 -10.30 -15.94
CA GLU A 130 -14.15 -9.23 -16.61
C GLU A 130 -12.84 -9.74 -17.25
N ILE A 131 -12.23 -10.77 -16.67
CA ILE A 131 -10.90 -11.24 -17.05
C ILE A 131 -10.88 -12.55 -17.84
N VAL A 132 -11.99 -13.29 -17.85
CA VAL A 132 -12.13 -14.52 -18.64
C VAL A 132 -12.79 -14.27 -19.99
N THR A 133 -12.54 -15.14 -20.96
CA THR A 133 -13.16 -15.09 -22.30
C THR A 133 -14.35 -16.06 -22.38
N PRO A 134 -15.22 -15.95 -23.41
CA PRO A 134 -16.35 -16.85 -23.58
C PRO A 134 -16.01 -18.35 -23.66
N GLU A 135 -14.76 -18.67 -24.03
CA GLU A 135 -14.24 -20.04 -24.10
C GLU A 135 -13.90 -20.62 -22.70
N PHE A 136 -13.91 -19.80 -21.65
CA PHE A 136 -13.66 -20.28 -20.30
C PHE A 136 -14.75 -21.28 -19.86
N PRO A 137 -14.40 -22.47 -19.34
CA PRO A 137 -15.35 -23.56 -19.07
C PRO A 137 -16.57 -23.16 -18.22
N PHE A 138 -16.37 -22.23 -17.28
CA PHE A 138 -17.42 -21.78 -16.37
C PHE A 138 -18.11 -20.48 -16.80
N TYR A 139 -17.79 -19.90 -17.97
CA TYR A 139 -18.27 -18.58 -18.40
C TYR A 139 -19.80 -18.43 -18.35
N ASN A 140 -20.52 -19.36 -18.97
CA ASN A 140 -21.98 -19.33 -19.02
C ASN A 140 -22.61 -19.56 -17.63
N GLN A 141 -22.00 -20.41 -16.81
CA GLN A 141 -22.44 -20.65 -15.44
C GLN A 141 -22.25 -19.40 -14.57
N ILE A 142 -21.10 -18.73 -14.67
CA ILE A 142 -20.81 -17.46 -13.97
C ILE A 142 -21.86 -16.41 -14.35
N LYS A 143 -22.11 -16.22 -15.66
CA LYS A 143 -23.09 -15.24 -16.15
C LYS A 143 -24.51 -15.50 -15.62
N ALA A 144 -24.95 -16.75 -15.61
CA ALA A 144 -26.25 -17.14 -15.08
C ALA A 144 -26.35 -16.88 -13.56
N GLN A 145 -25.30 -17.19 -12.80
CA GLN A 145 -25.30 -16.97 -11.35
C GLN A 145 -25.26 -15.48 -10.97
N ILE A 146 -24.53 -14.64 -11.71
CA ILE A 146 -24.54 -13.19 -11.48
C ILE A 146 -25.97 -12.63 -11.58
N GLN A 147 -26.72 -13.02 -12.61
CA GLN A 147 -28.12 -12.59 -12.78
C GLN A 147 -29.04 -13.05 -11.64
N LYS A 148 -28.78 -14.24 -11.08
CA LYS A 148 -29.53 -14.77 -9.94
C LYS A 148 -29.20 -14.03 -8.65
N LEU A 149 -27.91 -13.78 -8.38
CA LEU A 149 -27.42 -13.16 -7.15
C LEU A 149 -27.67 -11.65 -7.08
N GLN A 150 -27.78 -10.97 -8.21
CA GLN A 150 -28.21 -9.56 -8.25
C GLN A 150 -29.61 -9.33 -7.67
N LYS A 151 -30.41 -10.40 -7.53
CA LYS A 151 -31.75 -10.36 -6.90
C LYS A 151 -31.72 -10.75 -5.41
N ALA A 152 -30.56 -11.06 -4.84
CA ALA A 152 -30.40 -11.70 -3.53
C ALA A 152 -29.68 -10.81 -2.49
N ASP A 153 -29.95 -9.51 -2.49
CA ASP A 153 -29.39 -8.51 -1.56
C ASP A 153 -27.84 -8.40 -1.50
N GLN A 154 -27.13 -9.01 -2.45
CA GLN A 154 -25.69 -8.79 -2.59
C GLN A 154 -25.42 -7.50 -3.38
N THR A 155 -24.72 -6.57 -2.75
CA THR A 155 -24.24 -5.35 -3.40
C THR A 155 -22.82 -5.55 -3.88
N ILE A 156 -22.59 -5.20 -5.15
CA ILE A 156 -21.27 -5.07 -5.72
C ILE A 156 -21.24 -3.80 -6.55
N GLN A 157 -20.26 -2.97 -6.28
CA GLN A 157 -20.04 -1.75 -7.02
C GLN A 157 -18.63 -1.81 -7.58
N LEU A 158 -18.47 -1.49 -8.86
CA LEU A 158 -17.15 -1.20 -9.38
C LEU A 158 -16.58 -0.08 -8.50
N VAL A 159 -15.47 -0.33 -7.82
CA VAL A 159 -14.66 0.78 -7.30
C VAL A 159 -14.30 1.50 -8.57
N GLN A 160 -14.93 2.65 -8.78
CA GLN A 160 -14.46 3.57 -9.79
C GLN A 160 -13.05 3.87 -9.35
N LYS A 161 -12.11 3.16 -9.97
CA LYS A 161 -10.72 3.52 -9.96
C LYS A 161 -10.75 5.01 -10.28
N GLN A 162 -9.73 5.69 -9.84
CA GLN A 162 -9.17 6.82 -10.53
C GLN A 162 -8.99 6.57 -12.06
N THR A 163 -9.88 5.91 -12.82
CA THR A 163 -9.92 5.90 -14.29
C THR A 163 -10.22 7.30 -14.78
N GLN A 164 -11.15 8.00 -14.13
CA GLN A 164 -11.37 9.40 -14.44
C GLN A 164 -10.15 10.23 -14.02
N SER A 165 -9.57 10.02 -12.84
CA SER A 165 -8.33 10.72 -12.44
C SER A 165 -7.13 10.37 -13.34
N LYS A 166 -6.92 9.11 -13.75
CA LYS A 166 -5.81 8.69 -14.62
C LYS A 166 -5.98 9.25 -16.02
N GLN A 167 -7.16 9.13 -16.63
CA GLN A 167 -7.44 9.73 -17.94
C GLN A 167 -7.39 11.26 -17.88
N VAL A 168 -7.82 11.87 -16.77
CA VAL A 168 -7.69 13.31 -16.52
C VAL A 168 -6.22 13.70 -16.41
N VAL A 169 -5.39 12.96 -15.66
CA VAL A 169 -3.95 13.19 -15.55
C VAL A 169 -3.29 13.00 -16.91
N GLU A 170 -3.57 11.92 -17.63
CA GLU A 170 -3.02 11.69 -18.98
C GLU A 170 -3.37 12.84 -19.92
N SER A 171 -4.64 13.26 -19.95
CA SER A 171 -5.10 14.42 -20.72
C SER A 171 -4.40 15.71 -20.28
N ALA A 172 -4.28 15.95 -18.98
CA ALA A 172 -3.59 17.12 -18.43
C ALA A 172 -2.10 17.13 -18.78
N ILE A 173 -1.41 15.98 -18.75
CA ILE A 173 -0.02 15.87 -19.16
C ILE A 173 0.13 16.15 -20.65
N ARG A 174 -0.76 15.62 -21.50
CA ARG A 174 -0.76 15.98 -22.93
C ARG A 174 -0.97 17.48 -23.14
N GLN A 175 -1.87 18.10 -22.39
CA GLN A 175 -2.09 19.55 -22.42
C GLN A 175 -0.85 20.33 -21.96
N ILE A 176 -0.17 19.89 -20.90
CA ILE A 176 1.07 20.50 -20.42
C ILE A 176 2.18 20.38 -21.47
N LEU A 177 2.36 19.21 -22.08
CA LEU A 177 3.36 18.99 -23.14
C LEU A 177 3.13 19.93 -24.33
N ASN A 178 1.88 20.03 -24.80
CA ASN A 178 1.50 20.99 -25.83
C ASN A 178 1.77 22.44 -25.39
N ALA A 179 1.42 22.79 -24.15
CA ALA A 179 1.58 24.14 -23.62
C ALA A 179 3.05 24.58 -23.48
N ILE A 180 3.96 23.65 -23.22
CA ILE A 180 5.42 23.93 -23.22
C ILE A 180 6.05 23.85 -24.61
N GLY A 181 5.26 23.55 -25.66
CA GLY A 181 5.69 23.52 -27.05
C GLY A 181 6.31 22.19 -27.51
N ASP A 182 6.11 21.09 -26.80
CA ASP A 182 6.53 19.74 -27.23
C ASP A 182 5.34 18.99 -27.87
N ASP A 183 5.65 17.98 -28.69
CA ASP A 183 4.66 17.12 -29.35
C ASP A 183 4.35 15.88 -28.49
N PRO A 184 3.14 15.74 -27.91
CA PRO A 184 2.79 14.59 -27.07
C PRO A 184 2.72 13.27 -27.86
N ASP A 185 2.68 13.29 -29.19
CA ASP A 185 2.58 12.10 -30.05
C ASP A 185 3.93 11.66 -30.62
N ARG A 186 5.03 12.38 -30.34
CA ARG A 186 6.36 11.95 -30.77
C ARG A 186 6.79 10.66 -30.05
N PRO A 187 7.62 9.80 -30.68
CA PRO A 187 7.97 8.49 -30.13
C PRO A 187 8.49 8.47 -28.69
N GLY A 188 9.19 9.54 -28.26
CA GLY A 188 9.71 9.64 -26.89
C GLY A 188 8.67 10.00 -25.81
N LEU A 189 7.51 10.56 -26.19
CA LEU A 189 6.51 11.08 -25.26
C LEU A 189 5.16 10.38 -25.30
N VAL A 190 4.89 9.57 -26.32
CA VAL A 190 3.58 8.92 -26.49
C VAL A 190 3.12 8.14 -25.24
N GLU A 191 4.05 7.54 -24.50
CA GLU A 191 3.78 6.83 -23.23
C GLU A 191 3.92 7.70 -21.97
N THR A 192 4.44 8.93 -22.08
CA THR A 192 4.70 9.81 -20.93
C THR A 192 3.44 10.12 -20.12
N PRO A 193 2.27 10.45 -20.72
CA PRO A 193 1.05 10.68 -19.95
C PRO A 193 0.69 9.52 -19.01
N ASP A 194 0.75 8.29 -19.53
CA ASP A 194 0.42 7.07 -18.79
C ASP A 194 1.49 6.75 -17.73
N ARG A 195 2.78 6.94 -18.05
CA ARG A 195 3.89 6.84 -17.08
C ARG A 195 3.74 7.82 -15.92
N VAL A 196 3.40 9.08 -16.20
CA VAL A 196 3.18 10.11 -15.17
C VAL A 196 1.97 9.77 -14.30
N ALA A 197 0.88 9.30 -14.90
CA ALA A 197 -0.31 8.91 -14.14
C ALA A 197 -0.03 7.73 -13.18
N ARG A 198 0.75 6.73 -13.62
CA ARG A 198 1.23 5.67 -12.72
C ARG A 198 2.15 6.19 -11.63
N MET A 199 3.10 7.05 -11.97
CA MET A 199 4.01 7.67 -11.01
C MET A 199 3.25 8.45 -9.94
N TYR A 200 2.24 9.25 -10.30
CA TYR A 200 1.42 9.99 -9.34
C TYR A 200 0.66 9.06 -8.38
N ASN A 201 0.17 7.92 -8.84
CA ASN A 201 -0.45 6.93 -7.96
C ASN A 201 0.55 6.34 -6.94
N GLU A 202 1.82 6.21 -7.31
CA GLU A 202 2.87 5.70 -6.43
C GLU A 202 3.31 6.75 -5.41
N ILE A 203 3.74 7.93 -5.88
CA ILE A 203 4.36 8.97 -5.05
C ILE A 203 3.33 9.77 -4.23
N PHE A 204 2.04 9.68 -4.56
CA PHE A 204 0.93 10.26 -3.79
C PHE A 204 0.03 9.19 -3.15
N SER A 205 0.55 7.98 -2.96
CA SER A 205 -0.18 6.84 -2.38
C SER A 205 -0.73 7.07 -0.97
N SER A 206 -0.28 8.13 -0.26
CA SER A 206 -0.77 8.52 1.06
C SER A 206 -1.61 9.80 1.07
N GLU A 207 -1.90 10.37 -0.10
CA GLU A 207 -2.74 11.57 -0.23
C GLU A 207 -4.17 11.27 0.27
N GLY A 208 -4.70 12.17 1.13
CA GLY A 208 -6.01 11.99 1.77
C GLY A 208 -6.06 10.94 2.89
N LEU A 209 -4.91 10.40 3.33
CA LEU A 209 -4.83 9.51 4.50
C LEU A 209 -4.37 10.27 5.74
N ASP A 210 -5.12 10.14 6.84
CA ASP A 210 -4.81 10.83 8.10
C ASP A 210 -3.86 10.04 9.01
N ASN A 211 -3.93 8.70 8.99
CA ASN A 211 -3.27 7.84 9.95
C ASN A 211 -2.46 6.73 9.30
N PHE A 212 -1.26 6.50 9.87
CA PHE A 212 -0.42 5.35 9.53
C PHE A 212 -0.88 4.12 10.32
N GLU A 213 -1.31 3.07 9.61
CA GLU A 213 -1.86 1.85 10.22
C GLU A 213 -0.96 0.61 10.07
N ASP A 214 0.12 0.67 9.28
CA ASP A 214 1.05 -0.45 9.07
C ASP A 214 2.11 -0.53 10.17
N TYR A 215 1.71 -0.76 11.41
CA TYR A 215 2.62 -0.89 12.56
C TYR A 215 2.38 -2.16 13.39
N LYS A 216 3.39 -2.55 14.16
CA LYS A 216 3.29 -3.62 15.17
C LYS A 216 4.04 -3.21 16.42
N LEU A 217 3.39 -3.37 17.56
CA LEU A 217 3.90 -3.03 18.87
C LEU A 217 4.29 -4.30 19.62
N PHE A 218 5.31 -4.21 20.45
CA PHE A 218 5.80 -5.29 21.28
C PHE A 218 6.02 -4.78 22.70
N ASN A 219 5.84 -5.67 23.67
CA ASN A 219 6.16 -5.41 25.06
C ASN A 219 7.46 -6.13 25.40
N THR A 220 8.44 -5.38 25.90
CA THR A 220 9.68 -5.94 26.47
C THR A 220 9.52 -6.08 27.98
N LYS A 221 10.33 -6.93 28.63
CA LYS A 221 10.38 -6.97 30.10
C LYS A 221 10.64 -5.56 30.63
N GLU A 222 9.81 -5.09 31.55
CA GLU A 222 10.00 -3.82 32.21
C GLU A 222 11.39 -3.81 32.86
N THR A 223 12.24 -2.93 32.35
CA THR A 223 13.46 -2.54 33.04
C THR A 223 13.31 -1.04 33.24
N ASP A 224 13.45 -0.57 34.48
CA ASP A 224 13.25 0.83 34.86
C ASP A 224 14.13 1.82 34.07
N ASN A 225 15.12 1.32 33.32
CA ASN A 225 16.05 2.09 32.51
C ASN A 225 15.78 1.93 31.00
N SER A 226 14.59 2.33 30.54
CA SER A 226 14.30 2.36 29.10
C SER A 226 15.25 3.33 28.39
N LYS A 227 16.13 2.79 27.54
CA LYS A 227 17.12 3.56 26.78
C LYS A 227 16.51 4.11 25.49
N MET A 228 17.10 5.19 24.97
CA MET A 228 16.79 5.74 23.65
C MET A 228 16.94 4.65 22.57
N VAL A 229 15.91 4.45 21.77
CA VAL A 229 15.93 3.64 20.55
C VAL A 229 16.01 4.60 19.37
N MET A 230 16.93 4.35 18.43
CA MET A 230 17.17 5.24 17.29
C MET A 230 17.28 4.46 15.99
N VAL A 231 16.64 4.99 14.95
CA VAL A 231 16.82 4.60 13.55
C VAL A 231 17.26 5.84 12.78
N LYS A 232 18.44 5.78 12.15
CA LYS A 232 19.05 6.93 11.46
C LYS A 232 19.35 6.62 10.01
N ASN A 233 19.55 7.68 9.22
CA ASN A 233 19.81 7.60 7.79
C ASN A 233 18.68 6.90 7.01
N ILE A 234 17.42 7.16 7.38
CA ILE A 234 16.26 6.63 6.66
C ILE A 234 16.10 7.46 5.38
N PRO A 235 16.40 6.93 4.19
CA PRO A 235 16.21 7.68 2.96
C PRO A 235 14.72 7.91 2.72
N PHE A 236 14.37 9.06 2.15
CA PHE A 236 13.00 9.34 1.72
C PHE A 236 12.98 10.25 0.49
N TYR A 237 11.87 10.20 -0.23
CA TYR A 237 11.56 11.05 -1.38
C TYR A 237 10.16 11.61 -1.21
N SER A 238 9.96 12.88 -1.54
CA SER A 238 8.69 13.57 -1.40
C SER A 238 8.55 14.67 -2.46
N MET A 239 7.40 15.33 -2.49
CA MET A 239 7.04 16.34 -3.48
C MET A 239 6.59 17.62 -2.79
N CYS A 240 7.26 18.73 -3.08
CA CYS A 240 6.92 20.02 -2.51
C CYS A 240 5.58 20.51 -3.07
N GLU A 241 4.61 20.79 -2.20
CA GLU A 241 3.26 21.21 -2.59
C GLU A 241 3.22 22.49 -3.43
N HIS A 242 4.17 23.41 -3.25
CA HIS A 242 4.18 24.69 -3.95
C HIS A 242 4.51 24.61 -5.45
N HIS A 243 5.28 23.60 -5.84
CA HIS A 243 5.80 23.50 -7.22
C HIS A 243 5.65 22.10 -7.81
N MET A 244 5.14 21.14 -7.03
CA MET A 244 5.12 19.72 -7.38
C MET A 244 6.49 19.24 -7.88
N MET A 245 7.56 19.69 -7.21
CA MET A 245 8.94 19.30 -7.51
C MET A 245 9.49 18.43 -6.40
N PRO A 246 10.36 17.45 -6.71
CA PRO A 246 10.91 16.56 -5.70
C PRO A 246 11.75 17.28 -4.65
N PHE A 247 11.65 16.80 -3.42
CA PHE A 247 12.65 16.98 -2.39
C PHE A 247 12.95 15.64 -1.74
N TRP A 248 14.19 15.42 -1.33
CA TRP A 248 14.64 14.13 -0.82
C TRP A 248 15.77 14.30 0.18
N GLY A 249 15.97 13.29 1.00
CA GLY A 249 17.10 13.26 1.90
C GLY A 249 16.98 12.15 2.92
N LYS A 250 17.25 12.48 4.18
CA LYS A 250 17.32 11.51 5.27
C LYS A 250 16.50 11.96 6.48
N ALA A 251 15.77 11.03 7.06
CA ALA A 251 15.16 11.17 8.37
C ALA A 251 15.98 10.40 9.43
N HIS A 252 16.05 10.98 10.62
CA HIS A 252 16.70 10.42 11.80
C HIS A 252 15.71 10.50 12.94
N ILE A 253 15.30 9.34 13.45
CA ILE A 253 14.19 9.24 14.42
C ILE A 253 14.69 8.51 15.65
N ALA A 254 14.46 9.09 16.82
CA ALA A 254 14.67 8.45 18.09
C ALA A 254 13.42 8.55 18.97
N TYR A 255 13.24 7.60 19.87
CA TYR A 255 12.21 7.66 20.90
C TYR A 255 12.71 7.00 22.19
N VAL A 256 12.11 7.38 23.33
CA VAL A 256 12.34 6.70 24.61
C VAL A 256 11.09 5.88 24.94
N PRO A 257 11.18 4.53 24.98
CA PRO A 257 10.05 3.66 25.32
C PRO A 257 9.41 4.06 26.64
N ASP A 258 8.08 3.90 26.73
CA ASP A 258 7.35 3.97 27.98
C ASP A 258 6.75 2.60 28.32
N HIS A 259 6.79 2.21 29.60
CA HIS A 259 6.30 0.91 30.09
C HIS A 259 6.74 -0.31 29.25
N GLY A 260 7.98 -0.31 28.76
CA GLY A 260 8.53 -1.41 27.94
C GLY A 260 7.88 -1.57 26.55
N LYS A 261 7.04 -0.62 26.11
CA LYS A 261 6.38 -0.69 24.81
C LYS A 261 7.31 -0.19 23.70
N ILE A 262 7.52 -1.02 22.68
CA ILE A 262 8.37 -0.70 21.52
C ILE A 262 7.63 -0.93 20.20
N ILE A 263 8.05 -0.22 19.15
CA ILE A 263 7.56 -0.42 17.78
C ILE A 263 8.56 -1.29 17.00
N GLY A 264 8.08 -2.14 16.10
CA GLY A 264 8.94 -2.89 15.19
C GLY A 264 9.83 -1.94 14.39
N LEU A 265 11.15 -2.18 14.37
CA LEU A 265 12.12 -1.25 13.75
C LEU A 265 11.81 -0.98 12.27
N SER A 266 11.33 -1.98 11.53
CA SER A 266 10.93 -1.84 10.12
C SER A 266 9.73 -0.93 9.89
N LYS A 267 8.97 -0.56 10.94
CA LYS A 267 7.78 0.29 10.85
C LYS A 267 8.12 1.77 10.84
N ILE A 268 9.26 2.15 11.39
CA ILE A 268 9.71 3.55 11.41
C ILE A 268 10.01 4.04 9.98
N PRO A 269 10.79 3.33 9.13
CA PRO A 269 10.94 3.71 7.73
C PRO A 269 9.61 3.74 6.96
N ARG A 270 8.72 2.77 7.17
CA ARG A 270 7.40 2.75 6.52
C ARG A 270 6.52 3.94 6.92
N LEU A 271 6.65 4.42 8.15
CA LEU A 271 6.00 5.66 8.59
C LEU A 271 6.59 6.87 7.85
N VAL A 272 7.91 6.91 7.66
CA VAL A 272 8.56 7.96 6.85
C VAL A 272 8.05 7.94 5.41
N ASP A 273 7.92 6.77 4.78
CA ASP A 273 7.34 6.63 3.44
C ASP A 273 5.90 7.15 3.42
N PHE A 274 5.07 6.75 4.40
CA PHE A 274 3.69 7.20 4.51
C PHE A 274 3.56 8.74 4.61
N VAL A 275 4.38 9.40 5.42
CA VAL A 275 4.31 10.87 5.53
C VAL A 275 4.92 11.60 4.34
N SER A 276 5.77 10.94 3.55
CA SER A 276 6.48 11.54 2.42
C SER A 276 5.78 11.32 1.08
N HIS A 277 4.94 10.29 0.95
CA HIS A 277 4.21 9.94 -0.27
C HIS A 277 2.89 10.72 -0.43
N LYS A 278 2.98 12.04 -0.33
CA LYS A 278 1.91 13.05 -0.51
C LYS A 278 2.53 14.39 -0.86
N LEU A 279 1.72 15.36 -1.29
CA LEU A 279 2.18 16.74 -1.39
C LEU A 279 2.39 17.30 0.02
N GLY A 280 3.51 18.00 0.25
CA GLY A 280 3.76 18.58 1.57
C GLY A 280 4.94 19.53 1.69
N LEU A 281 5.13 19.98 2.92
CA LEU A 281 6.25 20.80 3.41
C LEU A 281 7.17 19.94 4.30
N GLN A 282 8.47 20.22 4.31
CA GLN A 282 9.42 19.46 5.13
C GLN A 282 9.15 19.64 6.63
N GLU A 283 8.75 20.84 7.04
CA GLU A 283 8.33 21.17 8.40
C GLU A 283 7.17 20.28 8.82
N LYS A 284 6.13 20.20 7.98
CA LYS A 284 4.96 19.37 8.21
C LYS A 284 5.31 17.88 8.22
N LEU A 285 6.17 17.42 7.30
CA LEU A 285 6.65 16.03 7.30
C LEU A 285 7.31 15.68 8.63
N THR A 286 8.13 16.58 9.17
CA THR A 286 8.83 16.38 10.46
C THR A 286 7.83 16.32 11.62
N ASP A 287 6.86 17.22 11.65
CA ASP A 287 5.81 17.26 12.66
C ASP A 287 4.88 16.04 12.58
N ASP A 288 4.50 15.61 11.37
CA ASP A 288 3.64 14.45 11.13
C ASP A 288 4.31 13.15 11.64
N ILE A 289 5.63 12.99 11.48
CA ILE A 289 6.37 11.84 12.04
C ILE A 289 6.23 11.82 13.57
N VAL A 290 6.47 12.94 14.23
CA VAL A 290 6.36 13.05 15.69
C VAL A 290 4.93 12.78 16.14
N ALA A 291 3.93 13.35 15.46
CA ALA A 291 2.53 13.16 15.78
C ALA A 291 2.11 11.68 15.65
N GLN A 292 2.48 11.01 14.57
CA GLN A 292 2.17 9.59 14.36
C GLN A 292 2.89 8.70 15.38
N MET A 293 4.16 8.96 15.69
CA MET A 293 4.90 8.23 16.73
C MET A 293 4.25 8.38 18.10
N ASN A 294 3.84 9.60 18.48
CA ASN A 294 3.13 9.84 19.74
C ASN A 294 1.78 9.12 19.77
N ARG A 295 1.00 9.18 18.68
CA ARG A 295 -0.31 8.49 18.58
C ARG A 295 -0.18 6.98 18.70
N ILE A 296 0.77 6.38 17.98
CA ILE A 296 0.92 4.93 17.87
C ILE A 296 1.54 4.34 19.13
N LEU A 297 2.64 4.94 19.59
CA LEU A 297 3.49 4.36 20.61
C LEU A 297 3.24 4.94 22.00
N ALA A 298 2.83 6.21 22.09
CA ALA A 298 2.80 7.00 23.33
C ALA A 298 4.12 6.86 24.13
N PRO A 299 5.29 7.15 23.52
CA PRO A 299 6.58 7.05 24.20
C PRO A 299 6.76 8.20 25.20
N LYS A 300 7.76 8.09 26.08
CA LYS A 300 8.16 9.20 26.97
C LYS A 300 8.57 10.45 26.19
N GLY A 301 9.05 10.27 24.96
CA GLY A 301 9.37 11.35 24.04
C GLY A 301 9.87 10.84 22.69
N VAL A 302 9.82 11.71 21.68
CA VAL A 302 10.30 11.46 20.32
C VAL A 302 11.25 12.59 19.90
N ALA A 303 12.25 12.25 19.10
CA ALA A 303 13.14 13.20 18.45
C ALA A 303 13.26 12.88 16.97
N VAL A 304 13.10 13.88 16.11
CA VAL A 304 13.16 13.74 14.66
C VAL A 304 14.04 14.84 14.08
N ILE A 305 14.99 14.46 13.23
CA ILE A 305 15.68 15.37 12.31
C ILE A 305 15.38 14.91 10.89
N VAL A 306 15.05 15.85 10.02
CA VAL A 306 14.97 15.63 8.59
C VAL A 306 15.93 16.58 7.91
N ASP A 307 16.82 16.03 7.11
CA ASP A 307 17.73 16.75 6.22
C ASP A 307 17.31 16.49 4.79
N ALA A 308 17.04 17.53 4.00
CA ALA A 308 16.61 17.35 2.61
C ALA A 308 17.14 18.41 1.66
N ARG A 309 17.26 17.99 0.40
CA ARG A 309 17.56 18.81 -0.77
C ARG A 309 16.27 19.04 -1.55
N HIS A 310 16.10 20.24 -2.10
CA HIS A 310 14.84 20.69 -2.71
C HIS A 310 15.06 21.13 -4.15
N MET A 311 14.50 20.43 -5.14
CA MET A 311 14.69 20.82 -6.54
C MET A 311 14.04 22.16 -6.89
N CYS A 312 13.03 22.60 -6.12
CA CYS A 312 12.47 23.94 -6.26
C CYS A 312 13.46 25.06 -5.90
N VAL A 313 14.51 24.78 -5.12
CA VAL A 313 15.60 25.69 -4.74
C VAL A 313 16.83 25.48 -5.62
N GLU A 314 17.12 24.24 -5.99
CA GLU A 314 18.34 23.87 -6.70
C GLU A 314 18.24 24.01 -8.22
N MET A 315 17.18 23.51 -8.83
CA MET A 315 17.05 23.43 -10.28
C MET A 315 16.55 24.75 -10.88
N ARG A 316 15.76 25.52 -10.12
CA ARG A 316 15.12 26.76 -10.56
C ARG A 316 15.15 27.85 -9.49
N GLY A 317 14.67 29.04 -9.87
CA GLY A 317 14.63 30.19 -8.96
C GLY A 317 16.04 30.62 -8.55
N VAL A 318 16.35 30.49 -7.26
CA VAL A 318 17.64 30.90 -6.66
C VAL A 318 18.82 30.00 -7.06
N LYS A 319 18.55 28.79 -7.57
CA LYS A 319 19.54 27.86 -8.14
C LYS A 319 20.74 27.58 -7.23
N LYS A 320 20.48 27.22 -5.97
CA LYS A 320 21.52 26.95 -4.97
C LYS A 320 21.81 25.46 -4.88
N ALA A 321 22.64 24.97 -5.80
CA ALA A 321 23.12 23.59 -5.77
C ALA A 321 23.72 23.26 -4.40
N ASP A 322 23.48 22.02 -3.95
CA ASP A 322 23.97 21.45 -2.70
C ASP A 322 23.48 22.13 -1.41
N SER A 323 22.55 23.09 -1.52
CA SER A 323 21.84 23.63 -0.36
C SER A 323 20.94 22.55 0.24
N SER A 324 21.08 22.30 1.55
CA SER A 324 20.19 21.44 2.31
C SER A 324 19.39 22.23 3.34
N THR A 325 18.17 21.75 3.60
CA THR A 325 17.29 22.25 4.64
C THR A 325 17.21 21.22 5.76
N ARG A 326 17.42 21.66 7.00
CA ARG A 326 17.26 20.84 8.19
C ARG A 326 16.04 21.29 8.99
N THR A 327 15.17 20.35 9.32
CA THR A 327 14.06 20.54 10.26
C THR A 327 14.23 19.60 11.44
N ILE A 328 13.93 20.08 12.63
CA ILE A 328 14.13 19.35 13.88
C ILE A 328 12.87 19.47 14.71
N ARG A 329 12.37 18.36 15.24
CA ARG A 329 11.25 18.34 16.17
C ARG A 329 11.52 17.40 17.34
N PHE A 330 11.22 17.88 18.54
CA PHE A 330 11.25 17.11 19.78
C PHE A 330 9.84 17.04 20.39
N SER A 331 9.61 16.00 21.20
CA SER A 331 8.45 15.86 22.08
C SER A 331 8.84 15.17 23.39
N GLY A 332 8.11 15.46 24.46
CA GLY A 332 8.19 14.75 25.73
C GLY A 332 9.55 14.92 26.40
N VAL A 333 10.18 13.83 26.86
CA VAL A 333 11.48 13.89 27.55
C VAL A 333 12.60 14.52 26.71
N PHE A 334 12.50 14.54 25.36
CA PHE A 334 13.47 15.26 24.53
C PHE A 334 13.31 16.79 24.59
N ASP A 335 12.17 17.32 25.03
CA ASP A 335 11.96 18.76 25.27
C ASP A 335 12.57 19.23 26.59
N THR A 336 12.58 18.36 27.59
CA THR A 336 12.97 18.71 28.97
C THR A 336 14.37 18.25 29.35
N ASP A 337 14.87 17.13 28.78
CA ASP A 337 16.19 16.60 29.06
C ASP A 337 17.23 17.04 28.03
N GLN A 338 18.06 18.01 28.40
CA GLN A 338 19.13 18.54 27.57
C GLN A 338 20.22 17.50 27.27
N ALA A 339 20.56 16.62 28.22
CA ALA A 339 21.60 15.63 28.03
C ALA A 339 21.18 14.58 27.00
N LEU A 340 19.92 14.14 27.08
CA LEU A 340 19.31 13.24 26.10
C LEU A 340 19.26 13.87 24.70
N ARG A 341 18.87 15.15 24.59
CA ARG A 341 18.87 15.88 23.31
C ARG A 341 20.26 15.95 22.70
N MET A 342 21.28 16.30 23.50
CA MET A 342 22.66 16.36 23.01
C MET A 342 23.18 14.98 22.60
N ALA A 343 22.83 13.92 23.33
CA ALA A 343 23.16 12.55 22.94
C ALA A 343 22.58 12.19 21.57
N PHE A 344 21.32 12.55 21.30
CA PHE A 344 20.70 12.36 20.00
C PHE A 344 21.38 13.20 18.90
N LEU A 345 21.58 14.50 19.12
CA LEU A 345 22.21 15.39 18.13
C LEU A 345 23.63 14.92 17.76
N ASN A 346 24.44 14.54 18.75
CA ASN A 346 25.80 14.06 18.53
C ASN A 346 25.85 12.68 17.83
N SER A 347 24.77 11.90 17.90
CA SER A 347 24.70 10.59 17.24
C SER A 347 24.41 10.66 15.73
N ILE A 348 23.97 11.83 15.27
CA ILE A 348 23.74 12.19 13.87
C ILE A 348 24.99 12.94 13.41
N GLY A 349 25.91 12.22 12.75
CA GLY A 349 27.10 12.82 12.15
C GLY A 349 26.72 13.93 11.17
N GLY A 350 27.54 14.99 11.12
CA GLY A 350 27.33 16.19 10.31
C GLY A 350 27.08 15.92 8.83
#